data_AF-A0A3S0CQP6-F1
#
_entry.id   AF-A0A3S0CQP6-F1
#
_cell.length_a   1.000
_cell.length_b   1.000
_cell.length_c   1.000
_cell.angle_alpha   90.00
_cell.angle_beta   90.00
_cell.angle_gamma   90.00
#
_symmetry.space_group_name_H-M   'P 1'
#
loop_
_entity.id
_entity.type
_entity.pdbx_description
1 polymer ?
#
loop_
_entity_poly.entity_id
_entity_poly.type
_entity_poly.pdbx_seq_one_letter_code
_entity_poly.pdbx_strand_id
1 'polypeptide(L)'
;MRSNCLIWSWRPYWRRRRKGREGYLLIRRSRSGSFPHFLYAEFRRVGTLRVVSYKPLHPREKKLPPPLFTGSSRWGDFPDTTVER
;
A
#
# COMPACT_ATOMS: atom_id res chain seq x y z
N MET A 1 -1.58 7.37 14.47
CA MET A 1 -1.30 8.32 13.38
C MET A 1 -2.50 8.39 12.45
N ARG A 2 -2.92 9.60 12.04
CA ARG A 2 -3.94 9.81 11.00
C ARG A 2 -3.24 10.09 9.68
N SER A 3 -3.63 9.40 8.62
CA SER A 3 -3.11 9.61 7.26
C SER A 3 -4.11 9.08 6.23
N ASN A 4 -3.75 9.08 4.96
CA ASN A 4 -4.49 8.38 3.92
C ASN A 4 -3.56 7.44 3.15
N CYS A 5 -4.16 6.52 2.38
CA CYS A 5 -3.41 5.48 1.67
C CYS A 5 -2.43 6.04 0.63
N LEU A 6 -2.76 7.16 -0.05
CA LEU A 6 -1.91 7.80 -1.05
C LEU A 6 -0.66 8.43 -0.43
N ILE A 7 -0.84 9.30 0.56
CA ILE A 7 0.26 9.93 1.30
C ILE A 7 1.09 8.85 1.99
N TRP A 8 0.43 7.85 2.57
CA TRP A 8 1.10 6.77 3.24
C TRP A 8 1.95 5.94 2.28
N SER A 9 1.50 5.59 1.07
CA SER A 9 2.27 4.79 0.10
C SER A 9 3.41 5.57 -0.56
N TRP A 10 3.22 6.88 -0.76
CA TRP A 10 4.22 7.79 -1.31
C TRP A 10 5.45 7.92 -0.40
N ARG A 11 5.25 7.96 0.92
CA ARG A 11 6.35 8.11 1.91
C ARG A 11 7.39 6.98 1.90
N PRO A 12 7.04 5.68 1.98
CA PRO A 12 8.01 4.59 1.87
C PRO A 12 8.64 4.53 0.49
N TYR A 13 7.89 4.79 -0.60
CA TYR A 13 8.45 4.86 -1.96
C TYR A 13 9.62 5.85 -2.04
N TRP A 14 9.42 7.10 -1.64
CA TRP A 14 10.50 8.10 -1.67
C TRP A 14 11.64 7.82 -0.68
N ARG A 15 11.33 7.29 0.51
CA ARG A 15 12.37 6.91 1.48
C ARG A 15 13.24 5.77 0.98
N ARG A 16 12.68 4.83 0.22
CA ARG A 16 13.40 3.66 -0.31
C ARG A 16 14.15 4.01 -1.59
N ARG A 17 13.56 4.83 -2.47
CA ARG A 17 14.22 5.37 -3.66
C ARG A 17 15.48 6.16 -3.31
N ARG A 18 15.44 7.01 -2.27
CA ARG A 18 16.61 7.73 -1.74
C ARG A 18 17.73 6.82 -1.21
N LYS A 19 17.44 5.55 -0.92
CA LYS A 19 18.40 4.53 -0.48
C LYS A 19 18.82 3.59 -1.61
N GLY A 20 18.52 3.92 -2.87
CA GLY A 20 18.81 3.09 -4.03
C GLY A 20 18.04 1.77 -4.06
N ARG A 21 16.91 1.65 -3.34
CA ARG A 21 16.09 0.44 -3.31
C ARG A 21 14.91 0.57 -4.28
N GLU A 22 14.67 -0.49 -5.02
CA GLU A 22 13.51 -0.62 -5.90
C GLU A 22 12.23 -0.86 -5.09
N GLY A 23 11.19 -0.12 -5.45
CA GLY A 23 9.86 -0.31 -4.90
C GLY A 23 8.83 0.33 -5.81
N TYR A 24 7.60 -0.18 -5.74
CA TYR A 24 6.55 0.15 -6.68
C TYR A 24 5.37 0.77 -5.94
N LEU A 25 4.72 1.72 -6.59
CA LEU A 25 3.40 2.20 -6.20
C LEU A 25 2.38 1.34 -6.93
N LEU A 26 1.50 0.68 -6.18
CA LEU A 26 0.44 -0.14 -6.76
C LEU A 26 -0.92 0.47 -6.41
N ILE A 27 -1.92 0.17 -7.23
CA ILE A 27 -3.30 0.58 -7.02
C ILE A 27 -4.18 -0.66 -7.12
N ARG A 28 -5.10 -0.82 -6.18
CA ARG A 28 -6.16 -1.83 -6.26
C ARG A 28 -7.50 -1.23 -5.88
N ARG A 29 -8.59 -1.93 -6.15
CA ARG A 29 -9.92 -1.56 -5.62
C ARG A 29 -9.95 -1.69 -4.09
N SER A 30 -10.50 -0.70 -3.40
CA SER A 30 -10.71 -0.75 -1.95
C SER A 30 -11.66 -1.89 -1.58
N ARG A 31 -11.46 -2.49 -0.40
CA ARG A 31 -12.38 -3.51 0.14
C ARG A 31 -13.60 -2.90 0.83
N SER A 32 -13.58 -1.59 1.10
CA SER A 32 -14.64 -0.88 1.82
C SER A 32 -15.44 0.06 0.92
N GLY A 33 -15.30 -0.07 -0.41
CA GLY A 33 -15.99 0.78 -1.38
C GLY A 33 -15.38 0.72 -2.80
N SER A 34 -16.00 1.41 -3.75
CA SER A 34 -15.62 1.43 -5.17
C SER A 34 -14.57 2.49 -5.52
N PHE A 35 -13.60 2.72 -4.64
CA PHE A 35 -12.56 3.73 -4.82
C PHE A 35 -11.16 3.09 -4.87
N PRO A 36 -10.18 3.74 -5.54
CA PRO A 36 -8.82 3.24 -5.59
C PRO A 36 -8.15 3.24 -4.21
N HIS A 37 -7.35 2.21 -3.95
CA HIS A 37 -6.55 2.04 -2.75
C HIS A 37 -5.08 1.94 -3.14
N PHE A 38 -4.31 2.93 -2.72
CA PHE A 38 -2.88 3.03 -3.01
C PHE A 38 -2.08 2.18 -2.03
N LEU A 39 -1.10 1.49 -2.59
CA LEU A 39 -0.27 0.49 -1.94
C LEU A 39 1.20 0.78 -2.24
N TYR A 40 2.07 0.22 -1.43
CA TYR A 40 3.51 0.20 -1.70
C TYR A 40 3.99 -1.24 -1.77
N ALA A 41 4.83 -1.57 -2.75
CA ALA A 41 5.46 -2.87 -2.85
C ALA A 41 6.99 -2.75 -2.85
N GLU A 42 7.66 -3.67 -2.17
CA GLU A 42 9.12 -3.77 -2.14
C GLU A 42 9.56 -4.98 -2.96
N PHE A 43 10.51 -4.78 -3.88
CA PHE A 43 11.17 -5.90 -4.54
C PHE A 43 12.17 -6.53 -3.57
N ARG A 44 12.05 -7.84 -3.34
CA ARG A 44 13.05 -8.59 -2.57
C ARG A 44 14.11 -9.15 -3.50
N ARG A 45 15.31 -9.39 -2.96
CA ARG A 45 16.43 -10.02 -3.70
C ARG A 45 16.08 -11.39 -4.31
N VAL A 46 15.07 -12.06 -3.78
CA VAL A 46 14.62 -13.40 -4.18
C VAL A 46 13.60 -13.34 -5.34
N GLY A 47 13.42 -12.18 -6.00
CA GLY A 47 12.49 -12.05 -7.13
C GLY A 47 11.01 -11.95 -6.75
N THR A 48 10.70 -11.80 -5.45
CA THR A 48 9.32 -11.69 -4.95
C THR A 48 8.95 -10.23 -4.65
N LEU A 49 7.72 -9.84 -4.94
CA LEU A 49 7.15 -8.57 -4.51
C LEU A 49 6.44 -8.70 -3.17
N ARG A 50 6.87 -7.89 -2.20
CA ARG A 50 6.20 -7.79 -0.89
C ARG A 50 5.33 -6.54 -0.83
N VAL A 51 4.01 -6.74 -0.79
CA VAL A 51 3.04 -5.63 -0.76
C VAL A 51 2.68 -5.20 0.66
N VAL A 52 2.68 -3.90 0.90
CA VAL A 52 2.17 -3.23 2.10
C VAL A 52 0.99 -2.35 1.74
N SER A 53 -0.02 -2.37 2.61
CA SER A 53 -1.16 -1.47 2.57
C SER A 53 -1.31 -0.68 3.86
N TYR A 54 -1.96 0.48 3.77
CA TYR A 54 -2.38 1.25 4.95
C TYR A 54 -3.89 1.25 5.05
N LYS A 55 -4.42 0.50 6.02
CA LYS A 55 -5.86 0.27 6.16
C LYS A 55 -6.41 0.96 7.40
N PRO A 56 -7.66 1.43 7.38
CA PRO A 56 -8.33 1.92 8.59
C PRO A 56 -8.37 0.85 9.67
N LEU A 57 -8.20 1.24 10.94
CA LEU A 57 -8.33 0.30 12.07
C LEU A 57 -9.77 -0.22 12.23
N HIS A 58 -10.75 0.65 11.95
CA HIS A 58 -12.17 0.34 11.97
C HIS A 58 -12.75 0.61 10.58
N PRO A 59 -12.63 -0.33 9.63
CA PRO A 59 -13.18 -0.16 8.29
C PRO A 59 -14.70 -0.09 8.37
N ARG A 60 -15.28 0.90 7.67
CA ARG A 60 -16.72 1.02 7.43
C ARG A 60 -16.92 1.14 5.93
N GLU A 61 -18.01 0.59 5.41
CA GLU A 61 -18.38 0.77 4.02
C GLU A 61 -18.64 2.24 3.73
N LYS A 62 -18.04 2.74 2.65
CA LYS A 62 -18.15 4.14 2.24
C LYS A 62 -18.22 4.22 0.72
N LYS A 63 -19.06 5.13 0.22
CA LYS A 63 -19.11 5.47 -1.21
C LYS A 63 -17.88 6.27 -1.66
N LEU A 64 -17.31 7.07 -0.76
CA LEU A 64 -16.17 7.95 -1.04
C LEU A 64 -14.91 7.54 -0.27
N PRO A 65 -13.71 7.73 -0.86
CA PRO A 65 -12.46 7.46 -0.18
C PRO A 65 -12.32 8.41 1.03
N PRO A 66 -11.99 7.89 2.22
CA PRO A 66 -11.76 8.74 3.38
C PRO A 66 -10.51 9.60 3.15
N PRO A 67 -10.60 10.95 3.22
CA PRO A 67 -9.46 11.83 2.96
C PRO A 67 -8.37 11.70 4.02
N LEU A 68 -8.75 11.35 5.25
CA LEU A 68 -7.87 11.02 6.38
C LEU A 68 -8.56 9.96 7.26
N PHE A 69 -7.78 9.00 7.77
CA PHE A 69 -8.26 7.99 8.72
C PHE A 69 -7.14 7.54 9.67
N THR A 70 -7.54 7.04 10.84
CA THR A 70 -6.62 6.30 11.71
C THR A 70 -6.45 4.89 11.15
N GLY A 71 -5.23 4.55 10.75
CA GLY A 71 -4.94 3.25 10.14
C GLY A 71 -3.64 2.61 10.61
N SER A 72 -3.43 1.38 10.16
CA SER A 72 -2.22 0.58 10.40
C SER A 72 -1.64 0.05 9.09
N SER A 73 -0.31 -0.04 9.03
CA SER A 73 0.40 -0.73 7.96
C SER A 73 0.18 -2.24 8.09
N ARG A 74 -0.24 -2.89 7.01
CA ARG A 74 -0.43 -4.35 6.96
C ARG A 74 0.30 -4.93 5.76
N TRP A 75 1.03 -6.02 6.02
CA TRP A 75 1.68 -6.83 4.99
C TRP A 75 0.74 -7.93 4.52
N GLY A 76 0.99 -8.47 3.32
CA GLY A 76 0.25 -9.62 2.82
C GLY A 76 -1.12 -9.26 2.24
N ASP A 77 -1.24 -8.06 1.65
CA ASP A 77 -2.43 -7.72 0.87
C ASP A 77 -2.63 -8.65 -0.34
N PHE A 78 -1.52 -9.24 -0.80
CA PHE A 78 -1.43 -10.30 -1.78
C PHE A 78 -0.44 -11.36 -1.26
N PRO A 79 -0.57 -12.64 -1.65
CA PRO A 79 0.53 -13.60 -1.51
C PRO A 79 1.78 -13.00 -2.17
N ASP A 80 2.97 -13.25 -1.61
CA ASP A 80 4.24 -12.78 -2.19
C ASP A 80 4.30 -13.28 -3.65
N THR A 81 4.11 -12.38 -4.61
CA THR A 81 4.05 -12.74 -6.03
C THR A 81 5.47 -12.87 -6.56
N THR A 82 5.79 -14.02 -7.13
CA THR A 82 7.00 -14.21 -7.94
C THR A 82 6.88 -13.33 -9.17
N VAL A 83 7.88 -12.49 -9.41
CA VAL A 83 7.98 -11.73 -10.65
C VAL A 83 8.89 -12.52 -11.58
N GLU A 84 8.32 -13.16 -12.60
CA GLU A 84 9.12 -13.70 -13.71
C GLU A 84 9.78 -12.51 -14.42
N ARG A 85 11.11 -12.56 -14.55
CA ARG A 85 11.94 -11.50 -15.11
C ARG A 85 11.98 -11.56 -16.63
#